data_AF-A0A9P0NW19-F1
#
_entry.id   AF-A0A9P0NW19-F1
#
_cell.length_a   1.000
_cell.length_b   1.000
_cell.length_c   1.000
_cell.angle_alpha   90.00
_cell.angle_beta   90.00
_cell.angle_gamma   90.00
#
_symmetry.space_group_name_H-M   'P 1'
#
loop_
_entity.id
_entity.type
_entity.pdbx_description
1 polymer ?
#
loop_
_entity_poly.entity_id
_entity_poly.type
_entity_poly.pdbx_seq_one_letter_code
_entity_poly.pdbx_strand_id
1 'polypeptide(L)'
;MPTEYKCKGSVCRGEWSEQDLQQAIEAVQEGRVGVREAVRSFGVPYTTLRRRLRSGNHRKLPLGPLSTLGQENEVKLVNHIKKL
;
A
#
# COMPACT_ATOMS: atom_id res chain seq x y z
N MET A 1 13.26 -24.90 28.12
CA MET A 1 12.13 -25.05 27.17
C MET A 1 12.39 -24.15 25.99
N PRO A 2 12.44 -24.64 24.74
CA PRO A 2 12.60 -23.77 23.60
C PRO A 2 11.34 -22.92 23.44
N THR A 3 11.46 -21.60 23.57
CA THR A 3 10.37 -20.68 23.24
C THR A 3 10.34 -20.52 21.73
N GLU A 4 9.55 -21.33 21.02
CA GLU A 4 9.34 -21.13 19.59
C GLU A 4 8.57 -19.84 19.37
N TYR A 5 9.28 -18.77 19.03
CA TYR A 5 8.66 -17.53 18.61
C TYR A 5 8.07 -17.72 17.22
N LYS A 6 6.76 -17.97 17.15
CA LYS A 6 6.00 -17.80 15.91
C LYS A 6 5.85 -16.30 15.66
N CYS A 7 6.65 -15.79 14.73
CA CYS A 7 6.37 -14.51 14.09
C CYS A 7 4.89 -14.52 13.67
N LYS A 8 4.11 -13.47 13.94
CA LYS A 8 2.68 -13.35 13.55
C LYS A 8 2.52 -13.19 12.02
N GLY A 9 3.34 -13.89 11.25
CA GLY A 9 3.59 -13.78 9.83
C GLY A 9 2.53 -14.50 9.02
N SER A 10 1.35 -13.89 8.97
CA SER A 10 0.42 -14.02 7.84
C SER A 10 -0.39 -12.71 7.71
N VAL A 11 0.16 -11.59 8.17
CA VAL A 11 -0.43 -10.29 7.83
C VAL A 11 0.22 -9.89 6.52
N CYS A 12 -0.48 -10.11 5.43
CA CYS A 12 -0.08 -9.65 4.12
C CYS A 12 0.03 -8.11 4.15
N ARG A 13 1.27 -7.65 4.29
CA ARG A 13 1.56 -6.23 4.51
C ARG A 13 1.27 -5.46 3.23
N GLY A 14 0.27 -4.59 3.28
CA GLY A 14 -0.03 -3.67 2.19
C GLY A 14 -0.91 -4.27 1.08
N GLU A 15 -1.80 -5.20 1.40
CA GLU A 15 -2.80 -5.71 0.43
C GLU A 15 -3.85 -4.68 -0.03
N TRP A 16 -3.96 -3.53 0.63
CA TRP A 16 -4.86 -2.46 0.19
C TRP A 16 -4.38 -1.80 -1.10
N SER A 17 -5.30 -1.46 -2.00
CA SER A 17 -4.98 -0.79 -3.26
C SER A 17 -4.90 0.74 -3.10
N GLU A 18 -4.33 1.41 -4.10
CA GLU A 18 -4.35 2.89 -4.15
C GLU A 18 -5.76 3.44 -4.36
N GLN A 19 -6.60 2.71 -5.09
CA GLN A 19 -8.00 3.07 -5.35
C GLN A 19 -8.81 3.06 -4.06
N ASP A 20 -8.66 2.01 -3.23
CA ASP A 20 -9.33 1.91 -1.92
C ASP A 20 -8.92 3.07 -1.00
N LEU A 21 -7.65 3.47 -1.06
CA LEU A 21 -7.14 4.59 -0.28
C LEU A 21 -7.74 5.93 -0.74
N GLN A 22 -7.87 6.15 -2.06
CA GLN A 22 -8.46 7.37 -2.60
C GLN A 22 -9.95 7.46 -2.23
N GLN A 23 -10.72 6.40 -2.45
CA GLN A 23 -12.14 6.34 -2.10
C GLN A 23 -12.38 6.55 -0.59
N ALA A 24 -11.53 5.95 0.25
CA ALA A 24 -11.61 6.13 1.70
C ALA A 24 -11.34 7.58 2.13
N ILE A 25 -10.41 8.26 1.46
CA ILE A 25 -10.10 9.67 1.75
C ILE A 25 -11.24 10.57 1.30
N GLU A 26 -11.75 10.37 0.08
CA GLU A 26 -12.85 11.13 -0.49
C GLU A 26 -14.11 11.04 0.39
N ALA A 27 -14.51 9.82 0.76
CA ALA A 27 -15.70 9.60 1.59
C ALA A 27 -15.59 10.24 2.99
N VAL A 28 -14.37 10.35 3.54
CA VAL A 28 -14.10 11.04 4.80
C VAL A 28 -14.09 12.56 4.62
N GLN A 29 -13.55 13.07 3.51
CA GLN A 29 -13.52 14.51 3.20
C GLN A 29 -14.92 15.07 2.92
N GLU A 30 -15.75 14.31 2.20
CA GLU A 30 -17.16 14.65 1.95
C GLU A 30 -18.02 14.55 3.22
N GLY A 31 -17.51 13.98 4.31
CA GLY A 31 -18.24 13.78 5.56
C GLY A 31 -19.32 12.71 5.50
N ARG A 32 -19.32 11.85 4.46
CA ARG A 32 -20.29 10.76 4.30
C ARG A 32 -20.10 9.66 5.34
N VAL A 33 -18.84 9.35 5.68
CA VAL A 33 -18.47 8.29 6.64
C VAL A 33 -17.38 8.76 7.60
N GLY A 34 -17.42 8.24 8.83
CA GLY A 34 -16.36 8.47 9.80
C GLY A 34 -15.08 7.69 9.46
N VAL A 35 -13.92 8.14 9.96
CA VAL A 35 -12.61 7.50 9.69
C VAL A 35 -12.61 6.00 10.02
N ARG A 36 -13.26 5.60 11.12
CA ARG A 36 -13.34 4.18 11.52
C ARG A 36 -14.24 3.35 10.61
N GLU A 37 -15.27 3.97 10.06
CA GLU A 37 -16.21 3.33 9.14
C GLU A 37 -15.58 3.16 7.77
N ALA A 38 -14.89 4.19 7.26
CA ALA A 38 -14.10 4.09 6.03
C ALA A 38 -13.09 2.93 6.07
N VAL A 39 -12.42 2.72 7.21
CA VAL A 39 -11.50 1.58 7.40
C VAL A 39 -12.20 0.23 7.22
N ARG A 40 -13.44 0.11 7.70
CA ARG A 40 -14.23 -1.13 7.55
C ARG A 40 -14.73 -1.31 6.11
N SER A 41 -15.16 -0.24 5.45
CA SER A 41 -15.71 -0.30 4.10
C SER A 41 -14.65 -0.54 3.03
N PHE A 42 -13.48 0.07 3.14
CA PHE A 42 -12.43 0.04 2.11
C PHE A 42 -11.24 -0.87 2.44
N GLY A 43 -11.20 -1.48 3.64
CA GLY A 43 -10.13 -2.40 4.03
C GLY A 43 -8.74 -1.77 4.24
N VAL A 44 -8.64 -0.43 4.19
CA VAL A 44 -7.39 0.29 4.45
C VAL A 44 -7.15 0.41 5.96
N PRO A 45 -5.98 0.02 6.50
CA PRO A 45 -5.71 0.10 7.93
C PRO A 45 -5.86 1.52 8.49
N TYR A 46 -6.44 1.65 9.69
CA TYR A 46 -6.69 2.94 10.35
C TYR A 46 -5.45 3.83 10.46
N THR A 47 -4.31 3.27 10.86
CA THR A 47 -3.05 4.00 10.98
C THR A 47 -2.56 4.52 9.63
N THR A 48 -2.72 3.73 8.57
CA THR A 48 -2.42 4.14 7.19
C THR A 48 -3.33 5.27 6.76
N LEU A 49 -4.65 5.11 6.88
CA LEU A 49 -5.62 6.12 6.46
C LEU A 49 -5.41 7.45 7.19
N ARG A 50 -5.25 7.41 8.52
CA ARG A 50 -5.00 8.62 9.32
C ARG A 50 -3.69 9.31 8.98
N ARG A 51 -2.62 8.55 8.73
CA ARG A 51 -1.33 9.12 8.27
C ARG A 51 -1.50 9.82 6.93
N ARG A 52 -2.23 9.20 6.00
CA ARG A 52 -2.44 9.69 4.64
C ARG A 52 -3.30 10.95 4.63
N LEU A 53 -4.36 11.00 5.44
CA LEU A 53 -5.16 12.21 5.65
C LEU A 53 -4.34 13.39 6.15
N ARG A 54 -3.39 13.15 7.07
CA ARG A 54 -2.50 14.21 7.58
C ARG A 54 -1.45 14.66 6.56
N SER A 55 -0.91 13.74 5.78
CA SER A 55 0.17 14.03 4.84
C SER A 55 -0.31 14.45 3.44
N GLY A 56 -1.58 14.28 3.10
CA GLY A 56 -2.14 14.58 1.77
C GLY A 56 -1.70 13.63 0.63
N ASN A 57 -0.79 12.71 0.91
CA ASN A 57 -0.24 11.79 -0.10
C ASN A 57 -1.15 10.58 -0.31
N HIS A 58 -1.98 10.57 -1.35
CA HIS A 58 -2.85 9.44 -1.71
C HIS A 58 -2.14 8.32 -2.50
N ARG A 59 -0.89 8.50 -2.93
CA ARG A 59 -0.16 7.50 -3.74
C ARG A 59 0.40 6.34 -2.93
N LYS A 60 0.25 5.11 -3.42
CA LYS A 60 0.85 3.92 -2.82
C LYS A 60 2.23 3.68 -3.43
N LEU A 61 3.27 4.03 -2.66
CA LEU A 61 4.64 3.70 -3.03
C LEU A 61 4.96 2.23 -2.68
N PRO A 62 5.86 1.59 -3.43
CA PRO A 62 6.39 0.29 -3.05
C PRO A 62 7.02 0.35 -1.66
N LEU A 63 7.00 -0.78 -0.94
CA LEU A 63 7.56 -0.89 0.42
C LEU A 63 9.10 -0.81 0.44
N GLY A 64 9.75 -0.77 -0.73
CA GLY A 64 11.21 -0.72 -0.89
C GLY A 64 11.68 0.48 -1.72
N PRO A 65 13.02 0.63 -1.86
CA PRO A 65 13.63 1.67 -2.67
C PRO A 65 13.15 1.63 -4.11
N LEU A 66 13.17 2.79 -4.76
CA LEU A 66 12.99 2.89 -6.20
C LEU A 66 14.18 2.24 -6.90
N SER A 67 13.96 1.77 -8.13
CA SER A 67 15.01 1.08 -8.86
C SER A 67 16.15 2.02 -9.26
N THR A 68 17.36 1.47 -9.29
CA THR A 68 18.58 2.22 -9.60
C THR A 68 18.76 2.50 -11.08
N LEU A 69 18.33 1.57 -11.94
CA LEU A 69 18.51 1.66 -13.39
C LEU A 69 17.35 2.40 -14.09
N GLY A 70 16.23 2.60 -13.41
CA GLY A 70 15.02 3.21 -13.97
C GLY A 70 14.19 2.24 -14.84
N GLN A 71 12.92 2.58 -15.03
CA GLN A 71 11.93 1.70 -15.65
C GLN A 71 12.27 1.34 -17.10
N GLU A 72 12.76 2.29 -17.90
CA GLU A 72 13.07 2.05 -19.31
C GLU A 72 14.18 1.02 -19.50
N ASN A 73 15.24 1.14 -18.70
CA ASN A 73 16.40 0.26 -18.81
C ASN A 73 16.06 -1.16 -18.33
N GLU A 74 15.23 -1.28 -17.30
CA GLU A 74 14.69 -2.57 -16.88
C GLU A 74 13.86 -3.24 -17.97
N VAL A 75 13.00 -2.49 -18.65
CA VAL A 75 12.21 -3.02 -19.77
C VAL A 75 13.12 -3.53 -20.89
N LYS A 76 14.18 -2.79 -21.23
CA LYS A 76 15.17 -3.23 -22.23
C LYS A 76 15.87 -4.52 -21.80
N LEU A 77 16.30 -4.61 -20.54
CA LEU A 77 16.95 -5.80 -19.99
C LEU A 77 16.01 -7.00 -19.99
N VAL A 78 14.77 -6.84 -19.54
CA VAL A 78 13.76 -7.90 -19.53
C VAL A 78 13.46 -8.40 -20.95
N ASN A 79 13.30 -7.48 -21.91
CA ASN A 79 13.05 -7.84 -23.31
C ASN A 79 14.24 -8.60 -23.91
N HIS A 80 15.47 -8.22 -23.56
CA HIS A 80 16.66 -8.92 -24.00
C HIS A 80 16.74 -10.34 -23.40
N ILE A 81 16.52 -10.47 -22.09
CA ILE A 81 16.55 -11.75 -21.38
C ILE A 81 15.48 -12.71 -21.92
N LYS A 82 14.26 -12.21 -22.20
CA LYS A 82 13.17 -13.01 -22.76
C LYS A 82 13.39 -13.45 -24.21
N LYS A 83 14.29 -12.76 -24.93
CA LYS A 83 14.60 -13.03 -26.33
C LYS A 83 15.72 -14.08 -26.49
N LEU A 84 16.54 -14.27 -25.45
CA LEU A 84 17.47 -15.39 -25.33
C LEU A 84 16.70 -16.71 -25.21
#